data_AF-A0A1G2EF69-F1
#
_entry.id   AF-A0A1G2EF69-F1
#
_cell.length_a   1.000
_cell.length_b   1.000
_cell.length_c   1.000
_cell.angle_alpha   90.00
_cell.angle_beta   90.00
_cell.angle_gamma   90.00
#
_symmetry.space_group_name_H-M   'P 1'
#
loop_
_entity.id
_entity.type
_entity.pdbx_description
1 polymer ?
#
loop_
_entity_poly.entity_id
_entity_poly.type
_entity_poly.pdbx_seq_one_letter_code
_entity_poly.pdbx_strand_id
1 'polypeptide(L)'
;MSLNLNWKIEIREKAGKDVEKFPQKDKVRILQVIEAISLNPFSGDIGKMRGEENVWRRRIGVYRIFYEILPKDKVIYIFRIERRTSKTY
;
A
#
# COMPACT_ATOMS: atom_id res chain seq x y z
N MET A 1 -2.52 -20.26 12.29
CA MET A 1 -2.86 -19.04 13.07
C MET A 1 -3.64 -18.12 12.15
N SER A 2 -4.94 -17.97 12.36
CA SER A 2 -5.73 -16.99 11.60
C SER A 2 -5.33 -15.60 12.10
N LEU A 3 -4.60 -14.83 11.30
CA LEU A 3 -4.45 -13.40 11.55
C LEU A 3 -5.83 -12.77 11.38
N ASN A 4 -6.39 -12.24 12.45
CA ASN A 4 -7.61 -11.44 12.39
C ASN A 4 -7.28 -10.14 11.65
N LEU A 5 -7.53 -10.14 10.34
CA LEU A 5 -7.48 -8.96 9.50
C LEU A 5 -8.56 -7.98 9.99
N ASN A 6 -8.13 -6.82 10.51
CA ASN A 6 -9.06 -5.83 11.05
C ASN A 6 -9.66 -4.95 9.94
N TRP A 7 -9.02 -4.93 8.78
CA TRP A 7 -9.41 -4.17 7.59
C TRP A 7 -9.40 -5.05 6.35
N LYS A 8 -10.41 -4.90 5.49
CA LYS A 8 -10.47 -5.56 4.17
C LYS A 8 -9.57 -4.80 3.20
N ILE A 9 -8.64 -5.49 2.55
CA ILE A 9 -7.80 -4.90 1.51
C ILE A 9 -8.42 -5.15 0.14
N GLU A 10 -8.54 -4.11 -0.66
CA GLU A 10 -8.92 -4.22 -2.08
C GLU A 10 -7.85 -3.57 -2.95
N ILE A 11 -7.19 -4.39 -3.77
CA ILE A 11 -6.14 -3.95 -4.69
C ILE A 11 -6.81 -3.62 -6.03
N ARG A 12 -6.72 -2.37 -6.47
CA ARG A 12 -7.20 -1.97 -7.79
C ARG A 12 -6.33 -2.60 -8.87
N GLU A 13 -6.93 -2.88 -10.02
CA GLU A 13 -6.26 -3.52 -11.16
C GLU A 13 -4.92 -2.86 -11.53
N LYS A 14 -4.88 -1.51 -11.52
CA LYS A 14 -3.64 -0.75 -11.78
C LYS A 14 -2.53 -1.08 -10.80
N ALA A 15 -2.83 -1.11 -9.51
CA ALA A 15 -1.86 -1.47 -8.47
C ALA A 15 -1.40 -2.92 -8.59
N GLY A 16 -2.30 -3.83 -8.97
CA GLY A 16 -1.95 -5.22 -9.28
C GLY A 16 -0.92 -5.30 -10.41
N LYS A 17 -1.21 -4.65 -11.55
CA LYS A 17 -0.30 -4.57 -12.71
C LYS A 17 1.03 -3.91 -12.39
N ASP A 18 1.07 -2.95 -11.47
CA ASP A 18 2.31 -2.33 -11.01
C ASP A 18 3.19 -3.34 -10.25
N VAL A 19 2.59 -4.11 -9.33
CA VAL A 19 3.30 -5.13 -8.54
C VAL A 19 3.81 -6.26 -9.41
N GLU A 20 3.05 -6.68 -10.42
CA GLU A 20 3.45 -7.74 -11.36
C GLU A 20 4.77 -7.46 -12.07
N LYS A 21 5.09 -6.18 -12.31
CA LYS A 21 6.34 -5.73 -12.97
C LYS A 21 7.56 -5.77 -12.04
N PHE A 22 7.38 -5.95 -10.74
CA PHE A 22 8.49 -5.93 -9.80
C PHE A 22 9.17 -7.30 -9.66
N PRO A 23 10.45 -7.33 -9.27
CA PRO A 23 11.15 -8.58 -8.94
C PRO A 23 10.44 -9.35 -7.83
N GLN A 24 10.55 -10.69 -7.85
CA GLN A 24 9.89 -11.57 -6.87
C GLN A 24 10.16 -11.18 -5.41
N LYS A 25 11.40 -10.79 -5.08
CA LYS A 25 11.79 -10.34 -3.73
C LYS A 25 11.01 -9.10 -3.29
N ASP A 26 10.78 -8.17 -4.22
CA ASP A 26 10.06 -6.94 -3.93
C ASP A 26 8.55 -7.17 -3.83
N LYS A 27 8.00 -8.09 -4.65
CA LYS A 27 6.61 -8.54 -4.52
C LYS A 27 6.33 -9.09 -3.13
N VAL A 28 7.17 -9.99 -2.64
CA VAL A 28 7.04 -10.57 -1.28
C VAL A 28 7.10 -9.47 -0.23
N ARG A 29 8.04 -8.52 -0.36
CA ARG A 29 8.15 -7.40 0.58
C ARG A 29 6.91 -6.49 0.56
N ILE A 30 6.34 -6.24 -0.61
CA ILE A 30 5.12 -5.44 -0.76
C ILE A 30 3.94 -6.17 -0.11
N LEU A 31 3.76 -7.47 -0.36
CA LEU A 31 2.69 -8.27 0.22
C LEU A 31 2.74 -8.26 1.75
N GLN A 32 3.92 -8.44 2.35
CA GLN A 32 4.10 -8.34 3.80
C GLN A 32 3.68 -6.98 4.37
N VAL A 33 3.93 -5.90 3.63
CA VAL A 33 3.52 -4.56 4.07
C VAL A 33 2.01 -4.35 3.86
N ILE A 34 1.41 -4.92 2.81
CA ILE A 34 -0.04 -4.90 2.61
C ILE A 34 -0.74 -5.63 3.76
N GLU A 35 -0.23 -6.78 4.18
CA GLU A 35 -0.71 -7.48 5.38
C GLU A 35 -0.56 -6.60 6.63
N ALA A 36 0.60 -5.96 6.84
CA ALA A 36 0.78 -5.04 7.96
C ALA A 36 -0.22 -3.86 7.94
N ILE A 37 -0.52 -3.32 6.74
CA ILE A 37 -1.52 -2.25 6.56
C ILE A 37 -2.93 -2.75 6.94
N SER A 38 -3.27 -3.99 6.60
CA SER A 38 -4.57 -4.59 6.95
C SER A 38 -4.77 -4.79 8.46
N LEU A 39 -3.67 -4.93 9.21
CA LEU A 39 -3.69 -5.00 10.67
C LEU A 39 -3.75 -3.59 11.28
N ASN A 40 -2.88 -2.70 10.82
CA ASN A 40 -2.84 -1.31 11.26
C ASN A 40 -2.43 -0.37 10.11
N PRO A 41 -3.39 0.34 9.49
CA PRO A 41 -3.12 1.20 8.33
C PRO A 41 -2.33 2.46 8.68
N PHE A 42 -2.17 2.79 9.96
CA PHE A 42 -1.45 3.98 10.42
C PHE A 42 -0.03 3.67 10.95
N SER A 43 0.42 2.41 10.82
CA SER A 43 1.72 2.00 11.36
C SER A 43 2.88 2.37 10.43
N GLY A 44 4.04 2.84 10.97
CA GLY A 44 5.37 3.10 10.35
C GLY A 44 5.56 4.41 9.55
N ASP A 45 6.48 4.45 8.56
CA ASP A 45 6.67 5.58 7.61
C ASP A 45 5.45 5.75 6.67
N ILE A 46 4.46 6.51 7.14
CA ILE A 46 3.27 6.92 6.42
C ILE A 46 3.22 8.44 6.30
N GLY A 47 2.62 8.93 5.22
CA GLY A 47 2.31 10.35 5.05
C GLY A 47 0.93 10.52 4.44
N LYS A 48 0.12 11.39 5.04
CA LYS A 48 -1.17 11.79 4.47
C LYS A 48 -0.93 12.61 3.19
N MET A 49 -1.69 12.31 2.14
CA MET A 49 -1.64 13.10 0.91
C MET A 49 -2.42 14.41 1.12
N ARG A 50 -1.85 15.54 0.69
CA ARG A 50 -2.52 16.83 0.76
C ARG A 50 -3.60 16.91 -0.33
N GLY A 51 -4.78 17.41 0.02
CA GLY A 51 -5.91 17.55 -0.89
C GLY A 51 -6.90 16.38 -0.90
N GLU A 52 -6.60 15.30 -0.19
CA GLU A 52 -7.44 14.09 -0.12
C GLU A 52 -7.75 13.76 1.35
N GLU A 53 -9.01 13.47 1.70
CA GLU A 53 -9.40 13.29 3.10
C GLU A 53 -8.84 12.00 3.72
N ASN A 54 -8.79 10.92 2.95
CA ASN A 54 -8.47 9.59 3.47
C ASN A 54 -7.37 8.87 2.69
N VAL A 55 -6.59 9.60 1.91
CA VAL A 55 -5.49 9.03 1.12
C VAL A 55 -4.17 9.15 1.87
N TRP A 56 -3.49 8.01 1.95
CA TRP A 56 -2.22 7.84 2.63
C TRP A 56 -1.19 7.23 1.70
N ARG A 57 0.06 7.50 2.01
CA ARG A 57 1.22 6.95 1.31
C ARG A 57 2.15 6.28 2.30
N ARG A 58 2.43 5.01 2.06
CA ARG A 58 3.39 4.19 2.81
C ARG A 58 4.70 4.09 2.04
N ARG A 59 5.83 4.40 2.68
CA ARG A 59 7.17 4.20 2.08
C ARG A 59 7.77 2.85 2.49
N ILE A 60 8.34 2.15 1.52
CA ILE A 60 9.05 0.87 1.71
C ILE A 60 10.35 0.94 0.90
N GLY A 61 11.39 1.55 1.48
CA GLY A 61 12.65 1.80 0.76
C GLY A 61 12.43 2.69 -0.47
N VAL A 62 12.57 2.09 -1.66
CA VAL A 62 12.34 2.74 -2.97
C VAL A 62 10.90 2.65 -3.46
N TYR A 63 10.06 1.85 -2.81
CA TYR A 63 8.65 1.68 -3.17
C TYR A 63 7.75 2.62 -2.37
N ARG A 64 6.65 3.04 -2.99
CA ARG A 64 5.56 3.80 -2.36
C ARG A 64 4.24 3.14 -2.66
N ILE A 65 3.50 2.81 -1.62
CA ILE A 65 2.13 2.30 -1.72
C ILE A 65 1.20 3.45 -1.39
N PHE A 66 0.29 3.77 -2.31
CA PHE A 66 -0.78 4.73 -2.10
C PHE A 66 -2.08 3.98 -1.87
N TYR A 67 -2.74 4.33 -0.77
CA TYR A 67 -3.96 3.68 -0.35
C TYR A 67 -4.94 4.67 0.26
N GLU A 68 -6.21 4.37 0.10
CA GLU A 68 -7.31 5.10 0.71
C GLU A 68 -7.93 4.24 1.81
N ILE A 69 -8.25 4.86 2.94
CA ILE A 69 -8.91 4.19 4.06
C ILE A 69 -10.38 4.60 4.06
N LEU A 70 -11.29 3.64 4.10
CA LEU A 70 -12.73 3.87 4.26
C LEU A 70 -13.16 3.39 5.64
N PRO A 71 -13.25 4.29 6.64
CA PRO A 71 -13.56 3.91 8.02
C PRO A 71 -14.96 3.31 8.17
N LYS A 72 -15.91 3.76 7.32
CA LYS A 72 -17.31 3.29 7.36
C LYS A 72 -17.41 1.79 7.05
N ASP A 73 -16.69 1.34 6.03
CA ASP A 73 -16.76 -0.04 5.53
C ASP A 73 -15.62 -0.92 6.04
N LYS A 74 -14.67 -0.35 6.79
CA LYS A 74 -13.38 -0.98 7.17
C LYS A 74 -12.62 -1.53 5.95
N VAL A 75 -12.68 -0.81 4.84
CA VAL A 75 -12.00 -1.17 3.58
C VAL A 75 -10.79 -0.26 3.38
N ILE A 76 -9.71 -0.84 2.85
CA ILE A 76 -8.53 -0.12 2.42
C ILE A 76 -8.33 -0.39 0.92
N TYR A 77 -8.43 0.67 0.12
CA TYR A 77 -8.21 0.60 -1.33
C TYR A 77 -6.76 0.91 -1.66
N ILE A 78 -6.04 -0.08 -2.18
CA ILE A 78 -4.70 0.14 -2.74
C ILE A 78 -4.85 0.43 -4.22
N PHE A 79 -4.66 1.69 -4.60
CA PHE A 79 -4.92 2.13 -5.97
C PHE A 79 -3.64 2.37 -6.80
N ARG A 80 -2.48 2.50 -6.16
CA ARG A 80 -1.21 2.69 -6.88
C ARG A 80 -0.01 2.20 -6.07
N ILE A 81 0.93 1.54 -6.75
CA ILE A 81 2.23 1.18 -6.17
C ILE A 81 3.34 1.67 -7.10
N GLU A 82 4.11 2.65 -6.63
CA GLU A 82 5.17 3.27 -7.43
C GLU A 82 6.54 2.82 -6.94
N ARG A 83 7.42 2.46 -7.86
CA ARG A 83 8.85 2.32 -7.60
C ARG A 83 9.54 3.63 -7.96
N ARG A 84 10.14 4.30 -6.98
CA ARG A 84 11.05 5.42 -7.25
C ARG A 84 12.37 4.88 -7.75
N THR A 85 12.50 4.72 -9.05
CA THR A 85 13.82 4.69 -9.68
C THR A 85 14.32 6.13 -9.72
N SER A 86 15.43 6.41 -9.03
CA SER A 86 16.13 7.68 -9.20
C SER A 86 16.76 7.69 -10.60
N LYS A 87 15.96 7.98 -11.63
CA LYS A 87 16.50 8.49 -12.90
C LYS A 87 16.36 10.01 -12.85
N THR A 88 17.24 10.63 -12.08
CA THR A 88 17.67 11.99 -12.36
C THR A 88 18.96 11.80 -13.15
N TYR A 89 18.84 11.86 -14.48
CA TYR A 89 19.94 12.09 -15.40
C TYR A 89 19.73 13.47 -15.98
#